data_AF-A0A832CSM0-F1
#
_entry.id   AF-A0A832CSM0-F1
#
_cell.length_a   1.000
_cell.length_b   1.000
_cell.length_c   1.000
_cell.angle_alpha   90.00
_cell.angle_beta   90.00
_cell.angle_gamma   90.00
#
_symmetry.space_group_name_H-M   'P 1'
#
loop_
_entity.id
_entity.type
_entity.pdbx_description
1 polymer ?
#
loop_
_entity_poly.entity_id
_entity_poly.type
_entity_poly.pdbx_seq_one_letter_code
_entity_poly.pdbx_strand_id
1 'polypeptide(L)'
;MPIEKKPNPLPSPLDYVPPNSVPYRVGSNDSWYTLAELPQVKAAGLSANDLCHFNFKTRKPSEINWYLHHKVGCRKATKDGNNYVFSAGDTPGIVYLPAVGAPLPVNEFPPARDTALNAWFGLVGKLGEMVGPVGIESIAGFAASLDHPGKGLGLTGSVNRLGGGLGVSGGAAFVFITGVSDPGQLNGHMQGDWDFNLSLGPNWGKVAKAAVKAKKLQPLIKLLNEMGAKTPSGLKKVLKAHPDKWAELVKQGKALKEAIGIDPNGEPNVFIFDIPFAGGGTEASVFYGVSTFYAVWENVE
;
A
#
# COMPACT_ATOMS: atom_id res chain seq x y z
N MET A 1 24.92 0.40 12.12
CA MET A 1 24.13 0.59 13.35
C MET A 1 22.68 0.79 12.94
N PRO A 2 21.69 0.27 13.68
CA PRO A 2 20.29 0.50 13.41
C PRO A 2 19.97 1.98 13.25
N ILE A 3 19.00 2.28 12.38
CA ILE A 3 18.53 3.64 12.12
C ILE A 3 17.66 4.04 13.31
N GLU A 4 18.19 4.86 14.21
CA GLU A 4 17.45 5.41 15.35
C GLU A 4 17.49 6.94 15.38
N LYS A 5 16.37 7.54 15.79
CA LYS A 5 16.23 8.99 15.99
C LYS A 5 15.54 9.24 17.31
N LYS A 6 16.21 9.94 18.22
CA LYS A 6 15.58 10.40 19.47
C LYS A 6 14.39 11.30 19.12
N PRO A 7 13.17 10.98 19.59
CA PRO A 7 12.02 11.86 19.38
C PRO A 7 12.21 13.22 20.06
N ASN A 8 11.67 14.28 19.46
CA ASN A 8 11.66 15.62 20.05
C ASN A 8 10.34 16.35 19.70
N PRO A 9 9.40 16.53 20.66
CA PRO A 9 9.47 16.07 22.04
C PRO A 9 9.39 14.53 22.16
N LEU A 10 9.65 13.98 23.34
CA LEU A 10 9.44 12.55 23.61
C LEU A 10 7.93 12.25 23.66
N PRO A 11 7.39 11.35 22.81
CA PRO A 11 5.98 10.96 22.85
C PRO A 11 5.60 10.26 24.15
N SER A 12 6.54 9.55 24.77
CA SER A 12 6.39 8.96 26.11
C SER A 12 7.73 8.95 26.86
N PRO A 13 7.73 9.06 28.20
CA PRO A 13 8.97 8.89 28.96
C PRO A 13 9.44 7.42 28.94
N LEU A 14 10.72 7.17 29.26
CA LEU A 14 11.31 5.82 29.19
C LEU A 14 10.69 4.85 30.21
N ASP A 15 10.18 5.36 31.32
CA ASP A 15 9.46 4.62 32.37
C ASP A 15 7.94 4.52 32.13
N TYR A 16 7.44 5.02 30.99
CA TYR A 16 6.02 4.93 30.65
C TYR A 16 5.54 3.47 30.64
N VAL A 17 4.48 3.22 31.42
CA VAL A 17 3.73 1.97 31.43
C VAL A 17 2.35 2.23 30.85
N PRO A 18 1.94 1.53 29.77
CA PRO A 18 0.61 1.71 29.22
C PRO A 18 -0.46 1.33 30.25
N PRO A 19 -1.56 2.08 30.36
CA PRO A 19 -2.66 1.71 31.24
C PRO A 19 -3.24 0.36 30.80
N ASN A 20 -3.79 -0.40 31.75
CA ASN A 20 -4.42 -1.70 31.48
C ASN A 20 -3.49 -2.69 30.75
N SER A 21 -2.22 -2.70 31.10
CA SER A 21 -1.23 -3.55 30.47
C SER A 21 -0.62 -4.57 31.44
N VAL A 22 -0.02 -5.61 30.87
CA VAL A 22 0.79 -6.60 31.58
C VAL A 22 2.22 -6.59 31.02
N PRO A 23 3.25 -6.62 31.87
CA PRO A 23 4.62 -6.71 31.39
C PRO A 23 4.87 -8.08 30.74
N TYR A 24 5.61 -8.07 29.64
CA TYR A 24 6.01 -9.25 28.89
C TYR A 24 7.51 -9.23 28.63
N ARG A 25 8.20 -10.31 29.00
CA ARG A 25 9.63 -10.49 28.76
C ARG A 25 9.84 -11.03 27.34
N VAL A 26 10.51 -10.26 26.50
CA VAL A 26 10.77 -10.66 25.11
C VAL A 26 11.82 -11.77 25.02
N GLY A 27 11.60 -12.72 24.14
CA GLY A 27 12.52 -13.78 23.75
C GLY A 27 13.19 -13.53 22.41
N SER A 28 14.19 -14.34 22.07
CA SER A 28 14.94 -14.21 20.81
C SER A 28 14.14 -14.52 19.54
N ASN A 29 13.00 -15.19 19.69
CA ASN A 29 12.09 -15.49 18.57
C ASN A 29 10.91 -14.52 18.51
N ASP A 30 10.86 -13.53 19.41
CA ASP A 30 9.80 -12.54 19.38
C ASP A 30 10.09 -11.44 18.35
N SER A 31 9.00 -10.88 17.84
CA SER A 31 8.95 -9.67 17.04
C SER A 31 7.61 -8.98 17.32
N TRP A 32 7.47 -7.71 16.94
CA TRP A 32 6.17 -7.05 17.05
C TRP A 32 5.04 -7.80 16.34
N TYR A 33 5.34 -8.50 15.24
CA TYR A 33 4.38 -9.34 14.53
C TYR A 33 4.00 -10.59 15.32
N THR A 34 4.96 -11.34 15.87
CA THR A 34 4.63 -12.53 16.66
C THR A 34 3.92 -12.18 17.97
N LEU A 35 4.23 -11.02 18.56
CA LEU A 35 3.51 -10.53 19.74
C LEU A 35 2.09 -10.07 19.41
N ALA A 36 1.87 -9.45 18.25
CA ALA A 36 0.53 -9.10 17.77
C ALA A 36 -0.36 -10.35 17.57
N GLU A 37 0.26 -11.49 17.26
CA GLU A 37 -0.46 -12.76 17.07
C GLU A 37 -0.93 -13.42 18.39
N LEU A 38 -0.48 -12.93 19.55
CA LEU A 38 -0.89 -13.48 20.83
C LEU A 38 -2.41 -13.29 21.07
N PRO A 39 -3.12 -14.28 21.66
CA PRO A 39 -4.57 -14.23 21.80
C PRO A 39 -5.11 -12.95 22.44
N GLN A 40 -4.44 -12.43 23.47
CA GLN A 40 -4.82 -11.21 24.17
C GLN A 40 -4.61 -9.95 23.32
N VAL A 41 -3.61 -9.92 22.44
CA VAL A 41 -3.34 -8.78 21.56
C VAL A 41 -4.30 -8.78 20.38
N LYS A 42 -4.56 -9.96 19.81
CA LYS A 42 -5.61 -10.16 18.79
C LYS A 42 -6.99 -9.80 19.30
N ALA A 43 -7.36 -10.24 20.51
CA ALA A 43 -8.64 -9.91 21.12
C ALA A 43 -8.81 -8.39 21.36
N ALA A 44 -7.70 -7.69 21.59
CA ALA A 44 -7.67 -6.24 21.68
C ALA A 44 -7.67 -5.53 20.31
N GLY A 45 -7.54 -6.27 19.20
CA GLY A 45 -7.55 -5.73 17.84
C GLY A 45 -6.32 -4.87 17.52
N LEU A 46 -5.18 -5.10 18.18
CA LEU A 46 -3.96 -4.33 17.96
C LEU A 46 -3.07 -4.99 16.89
N SER A 47 -2.68 -4.22 15.87
CA SER A 47 -1.61 -4.62 14.95
C SER A 47 -0.22 -4.51 15.60
N ALA A 48 0.82 -5.01 14.93
CA ALA A 48 2.21 -4.84 15.36
C ALA A 48 2.59 -3.35 15.56
N ASN A 49 2.17 -2.48 14.63
CA ASN A 49 2.41 -1.03 14.74
C ASN A 49 1.59 -0.38 15.86
N ASP A 50 0.38 -0.87 16.11
CA ASP A 50 -0.41 -0.39 17.24
C ASP A 50 0.18 -0.85 18.56
N LEU A 51 0.78 -2.04 18.63
CA LEU A 51 1.50 -2.51 19.81
C LEU A 51 2.78 -1.68 20.07
N CYS A 52 3.49 -1.23 19.03
CA CYS A 52 4.56 -0.24 19.16
C CYS A 52 4.03 1.09 19.73
N HIS A 53 2.92 1.59 19.18
CA HIS A 53 2.30 2.82 19.66
C HIS A 53 1.80 2.70 21.10
N PHE A 54 1.23 1.55 21.47
CA PHE A 54 0.80 1.23 22.82
C PHE A 54 1.97 1.35 23.80
N ASN A 55 3.15 0.85 23.42
CA ASN A 55 4.35 0.87 24.25
C ASN A 55 5.09 2.23 24.29
N PHE A 56 5.09 2.98 23.18
CA PHE A 56 6.00 4.12 22.99
C PHE A 56 5.33 5.44 22.57
N LYS A 57 4.03 5.44 22.29
CA LYS A 57 3.26 6.57 21.72
C LYS A 57 3.80 7.07 20.37
N THR A 58 4.50 6.23 19.62
CA THR A 58 4.97 6.54 18.26
C THR A 58 4.82 5.33 17.33
N ARG A 59 4.67 5.61 16.03
CA ARG A 59 4.65 4.61 14.94
C ARG A 59 5.81 4.81 13.95
N LYS A 60 6.69 5.79 14.19
CA LYS A 60 7.81 6.10 13.29
C LYS A 60 8.94 5.10 13.51
N PRO A 61 9.42 4.36 12.50
CA PRO A 61 10.40 3.29 12.68
C PRO A 61 11.69 3.72 13.40
N SER A 62 12.26 4.88 13.05
CA SER A 62 13.49 5.38 13.68
C SER A 62 13.31 5.78 15.14
N GLU A 63 12.13 6.24 15.53
CA GLU A 63 11.79 6.52 16.92
C GLU A 63 11.54 5.22 17.70
N ILE A 64 10.90 4.22 17.07
CA ILE A 64 10.72 2.88 17.64
C ILE A 64 12.09 2.24 17.93
N ASN A 65 13.03 2.28 16.99
CA ASN A 65 14.39 1.76 17.22
C ASN A 65 15.07 2.46 18.39
N TRP A 66 14.87 3.77 18.56
CA TRP A 66 15.40 4.51 19.70
C TRP A 66 14.85 3.97 21.03
N TYR A 67 13.53 3.69 21.12
CA TYR A 67 12.94 3.08 22.32
C TYR A 67 13.36 1.62 22.52
N LEU A 68 13.49 0.83 21.45
CA LEU A 68 14.02 -0.55 21.55
C LEU A 68 15.40 -0.54 22.20
N HIS A 69 16.27 0.38 21.79
CA HIS A 69 17.61 0.51 22.34
C HIS A 69 17.62 1.03 23.79
N HIS A 70 16.89 2.11 24.07
CA HIS A 70 17.01 2.86 25.33
C HIS A 70 16.01 2.45 26.43
N LYS A 71 14.82 1.96 26.06
CA LYS A 71 13.77 1.51 26.99
C LYS A 71 13.74 0.00 27.14
N VAL A 72 13.70 -0.74 26.03
CA VAL A 72 13.61 -2.21 26.07
C VAL A 72 14.97 -2.85 26.34
N GLY A 73 16.06 -2.20 25.91
CA GLY A 73 17.41 -2.70 26.11
C GLY A 73 17.92 -3.61 25.00
N CYS A 74 17.31 -3.55 23.81
CA CYS A 74 17.78 -4.27 22.63
C CYS A 74 19.19 -3.84 22.28
N ARG A 75 20.06 -4.81 21.95
CA ARG A 75 21.43 -4.54 21.48
C ARG A 75 21.78 -5.22 20.15
N LYS A 76 20.96 -6.17 19.71
CA LYS A 76 21.17 -6.87 18.43
C LYS A 76 20.45 -6.15 17.32
N ALA A 77 21.11 -6.06 16.17
CA ALA A 77 20.53 -5.53 14.94
C ALA A 77 19.96 -6.67 14.07
N THR A 78 19.00 -6.33 13.20
CA THR A 78 18.57 -7.16 12.07
C THR A 78 19.73 -7.40 11.11
N LYS A 79 19.59 -8.41 10.22
CA LYS A 79 20.63 -8.78 9.23
C LYS A 79 20.99 -7.64 8.27
N ASP A 80 20.01 -6.82 7.89
CA ASP A 80 20.19 -5.63 7.07
C ASP A 80 20.79 -4.44 7.84
N GLY A 81 20.93 -4.57 9.17
CA GLY A 81 21.53 -3.56 10.04
C GLY A 81 20.63 -2.35 10.32
N ASN A 82 19.37 -2.35 9.84
CA ASN A 82 18.49 -1.19 9.88
C ASN A 82 17.67 -1.08 11.17
N ASN A 83 17.34 -2.20 11.82
CA ASN A 83 16.46 -2.23 13.00
C ASN A 83 17.08 -3.00 14.16
N TYR A 84 16.58 -2.76 15.38
CA TYR A 84 16.87 -3.64 16.52
C TYR A 84 15.95 -4.86 16.51
N VAL A 85 16.45 -5.99 17.03
CA VAL A 85 15.66 -7.21 17.23
C VAL A 85 15.60 -7.59 18.71
N PHE A 86 14.52 -8.24 19.11
CA PHE A 86 14.41 -8.80 20.44
C PHE A 86 15.37 -9.98 20.64
N SER A 87 15.86 -10.11 21.85
CA SER A 87 16.77 -11.16 22.28
C SER A 87 16.50 -11.47 23.75
N ALA A 88 16.55 -12.74 24.14
CA ALA A 88 16.35 -13.14 25.54
C ALA A 88 17.32 -12.45 26.53
N GLY A 89 18.50 -12.03 26.03
CA GLY A 89 19.52 -11.29 26.78
C GLY A 89 19.29 -9.77 26.88
N ASP A 90 18.23 -9.22 26.28
CA ASP A 90 17.93 -7.79 26.38
C ASP A 90 17.61 -7.44 27.84
N THR A 91 18.12 -6.29 28.30
CA THR A 91 17.97 -5.83 29.69
C THR A 91 17.48 -4.39 29.68
N PRO A 92 16.24 -4.12 30.14
CA PRO A 92 15.36 -5.03 30.89
C PRO A 92 14.64 -6.11 30.08
N GLY A 93 14.54 -5.95 28.74
CA GLY A 93 13.85 -6.90 27.86
C GLY A 93 12.34 -6.92 28.05
N ILE A 94 11.75 -5.81 28.52
CA ILE A 94 10.31 -5.73 28.84
C ILE A 94 9.59 -4.86 27.82
N VAL A 95 8.49 -5.38 27.31
CA VAL A 95 7.42 -4.65 26.62
C VAL A 95 6.11 -4.87 27.36
N TYR A 96 5.07 -4.12 27.02
CA TYR A 96 3.76 -4.22 27.64
C TYR A 96 2.73 -4.69 26.62
N LEU A 97 1.91 -5.65 27.03
CA LEU A 97 0.78 -6.17 26.25
C LEU A 97 -0.53 -5.71 26.90
N PRO A 98 -1.62 -5.53 26.14
CA PRO A 98 -2.93 -5.27 26.72
C PRO A 98 -3.35 -6.40 27.65
N ALA A 99 -3.93 -6.04 28.80
CA ALA A 99 -4.56 -6.99 29.70
C ALA A 99 -5.84 -7.56 29.04
N VAL A 100 -6.09 -8.85 29.27
CA VAL A 100 -7.24 -9.56 28.68
C VAL A 100 -8.55 -8.88 29.08
N GLY A 101 -9.36 -8.52 28.09
CA GLY A 101 -10.68 -7.90 28.29
C GLY A 101 -10.65 -6.46 28.79
N ALA A 102 -9.46 -5.84 28.93
CA ALA A 102 -9.38 -4.47 29.37
C ALA A 102 -9.64 -3.49 28.21
N PRO A 103 -10.39 -2.40 28.45
CA PRO A 103 -10.63 -1.40 27.42
C PRO A 103 -9.33 -0.70 27.05
N LEU A 104 -9.05 -0.63 25.74
CA LEU A 104 -8.00 0.22 25.20
C LEU A 104 -8.45 1.69 25.28
N PRO A 105 -7.52 2.65 25.43
CA PRO A 105 -7.82 4.07 25.28
C PRO A 105 -8.50 4.33 23.93
N VAL A 106 -9.80 4.66 23.97
CA VAL A 106 -10.73 4.62 22.82
C VAL A 106 -10.43 5.64 21.70
N ASN A 107 -9.39 6.48 21.84
CA ASN A 107 -9.04 7.52 20.87
C ASN A 107 -7.57 7.50 20.38
N GLU A 108 -6.77 6.49 20.75
CA GLU A 108 -5.33 6.43 20.40
C GLU A 108 -4.99 5.35 19.37
N PHE A 109 -5.91 4.40 19.18
CA PHE A 109 -5.79 3.32 18.23
C PHE A 109 -6.88 3.53 17.20
N PRO A 110 -6.54 3.68 15.91
CA PRO A 110 -7.58 3.58 14.89
C PRO A 110 -8.31 2.23 15.08
N PRO A 111 -9.62 2.15 14.85
CA PRO A 111 -10.37 0.91 15.02
C PRO A 111 -9.64 -0.22 14.29
N ALA A 112 -9.50 -1.38 14.96
CA ALA A 112 -8.71 -2.54 14.54
C ALA A 112 -8.70 -2.68 13.00
N ARG A 113 -7.59 -2.27 12.37
CA ARG A 113 -7.46 -2.13 10.91
C ARG A 113 -7.14 -3.45 10.21
N ASP A 114 -7.61 -4.57 10.72
CA ASP A 114 -7.17 -5.89 10.25
C ASP A 114 -7.90 -6.39 8.98
N THR A 115 -8.78 -5.57 8.40
CA THR A 115 -9.45 -5.90 7.12
C THR A 115 -9.24 -4.88 6.01
N ALA A 116 -8.70 -3.70 6.33
CA ALA A 116 -8.53 -2.64 5.34
C ALA A 116 -7.34 -2.96 4.41
N LEU A 117 -7.63 -3.10 3.13
CA LEU A 117 -6.66 -3.23 2.06
C LEU A 117 -5.83 -1.96 1.88
N ASN A 118 -6.36 -0.80 2.30
CA ASN A 118 -5.88 0.54 1.98
C ASN A 118 -5.56 0.64 0.49
N ALA A 119 -6.47 0.07 -0.30
CA ALA A 119 -6.27 -0.13 -1.72
C ALA A 119 -7.40 0.47 -2.52
N TRP A 120 -7.07 0.91 -3.72
CA TRP A 120 -8.00 1.44 -4.69
C TRP A 120 -7.79 0.75 -6.01
N PHE A 121 -8.88 0.51 -6.73
CA PHE A 121 -8.83 -0.07 -8.05
C PHE A 121 -9.63 0.78 -9.02
N GLY A 122 -9.08 1.03 -10.21
CA GLY A 122 -9.67 1.99 -11.13
C GLY A 122 -9.34 1.79 -12.59
N LEU A 123 -9.90 2.69 -13.37
CA LEU A 123 -9.64 2.88 -14.79
C LEU A 123 -9.18 4.31 -15.02
N VAL A 124 -8.10 4.47 -15.78
CA VAL A 124 -7.58 5.75 -16.21
C VAL A 124 -7.48 5.80 -17.72
N GLY A 125 -7.75 6.96 -18.29
CA GLY A 125 -7.28 7.34 -19.61
C GLY A 125 -5.85 7.84 -19.50
N LYS A 126 -5.07 7.52 -20.51
CA LYS A 126 -3.64 7.82 -20.62
C LYS A 126 -3.36 8.45 -21.97
N LEU A 127 -2.57 9.50 -21.95
CA LEU A 127 -2.06 10.17 -23.14
C LEU A 127 -0.61 10.53 -22.88
N GLY A 128 0.30 10.06 -23.72
CA GLY A 128 1.72 10.37 -23.62
C GLY A 128 2.37 10.47 -24.97
N GLU A 129 3.51 11.15 -24.96
CA GLU A 129 4.41 11.26 -26.10
C GLU A 129 5.82 10.93 -25.62
N MET A 130 6.59 10.27 -26.47
CA MET A 130 7.98 9.97 -26.24
C MET A 130 8.79 10.45 -27.44
N VAL A 131 9.74 11.36 -27.18
CA VAL A 131 10.63 11.93 -28.20
C VAL A 131 12.07 11.68 -27.79
N GLY A 132 12.66 10.60 -28.31
CA GLY A 132 14.05 10.25 -28.04
C GLY A 132 14.25 9.73 -26.61
N PRO A 133 15.10 10.36 -25.78
CA PRO A 133 15.41 9.89 -24.42
C PRO A 133 14.40 10.33 -23.35
N VAL A 134 13.44 11.20 -23.70
CA VAL A 134 12.50 11.81 -22.75
C VAL A 134 11.08 11.64 -23.28
N GLY A 135 10.15 11.32 -22.38
CA GLY A 135 8.73 11.33 -22.67
C GLY A 135 7.93 11.89 -21.51
N ILE A 136 6.73 12.36 -21.81
CA ILE A 136 5.75 12.76 -20.79
C ILE A 136 4.48 11.98 -21.05
N GLU A 137 3.91 11.46 -19.99
CA GLU A 137 2.61 10.79 -20.00
C GLU A 137 1.72 11.43 -18.95
N SER A 138 0.47 11.70 -19.31
CA SER A 138 -0.56 12.17 -18.39
C SER A 138 -1.62 11.10 -18.25
N ILE A 139 -2.09 10.90 -17.01
CA ILE A 139 -3.22 10.03 -16.72
C ILE A 139 -4.35 10.83 -16.08
N ALA A 140 -5.58 10.42 -16.37
CA ALA A 140 -6.76 10.93 -15.70
C ALA A 140 -7.84 9.84 -15.64
N GLY A 141 -8.48 9.66 -14.49
CA GLY A 141 -9.53 8.66 -14.37
C GLY A 141 -10.17 8.56 -13.01
N PHE A 142 -10.65 7.36 -12.71
CA PHE A 142 -11.42 7.06 -11.51
C PHE A 142 -10.91 5.78 -10.86
N ALA A 143 -10.74 5.80 -9.55
CA ALA A 143 -10.47 4.62 -8.75
C ALA A 143 -11.49 4.51 -7.62
N ALA A 144 -12.03 3.32 -7.41
CA ALA A 144 -12.88 3.00 -6.29
C ALA A 144 -12.05 2.42 -5.14
N SER A 145 -12.42 2.73 -3.89
CA SER A 145 -11.80 2.08 -2.73
C SER A 145 -12.02 0.56 -2.82
N LEU A 146 -11.20 -0.28 -2.20
CA LEU A 146 -11.53 -1.69 -2.01
C LEU A 146 -12.03 -1.99 -0.60
N ASP A 147 -12.03 -0.97 0.26
CA ASP A 147 -12.44 -1.07 1.66
C ASP A 147 -13.83 -0.50 1.90
N HIS A 148 -14.20 0.52 1.14
CA HIS A 148 -15.44 1.26 1.32
C HIS A 148 -16.25 1.25 0.03
N PRO A 149 -17.29 0.39 -0.09
CA PRO A 149 -18.27 0.47 -1.17
C PRO A 149 -18.82 1.89 -1.30
N GLY A 150 -18.93 2.41 -2.53
CA GLY A 150 -19.41 3.78 -2.79
C GLY A 150 -18.32 4.85 -2.79
N LYS A 151 -17.24 4.64 -2.03
CA LYS A 151 -16.11 5.57 -1.98
C LYS A 151 -15.27 5.46 -3.26
N GLY A 152 -15.02 6.60 -3.89
CA GLY A 152 -14.17 6.67 -5.07
C GLY A 152 -13.45 8.01 -5.17
N LEU A 153 -12.35 8.02 -5.92
CA LEU A 153 -11.54 9.20 -6.17
C LEU A 153 -11.36 9.44 -7.67
N GLY A 154 -11.33 10.71 -8.04
CA GLY A 154 -10.75 11.12 -9.30
C GLY A 154 -9.23 11.14 -9.18
N LEU A 155 -8.55 10.47 -10.09
CA LEU A 155 -7.08 10.40 -10.12
C LEU A 155 -6.56 11.21 -11.31
N THR A 156 -5.56 12.04 -11.09
CA THR A 156 -4.70 12.54 -12.16
C THR A 156 -3.25 12.26 -11.83
N GLY A 157 -2.40 12.26 -12.86
CA GLY A 157 -0.97 12.18 -12.65
C GLY A 157 -0.20 12.48 -13.92
N SER A 158 1.08 12.76 -13.75
CA SER A 158 2.04 12.88 -14.83
C SER A 158 3.24 11.98 -14.58
N VAL A 159 3.75 11.35 -15.62
CA VAL A 159 4.94 10.51 -15.60
C VAL A 159 5.97 11.14 -16.52
N ASN A 160 7.10 11.55 -15.95
CA ASN A 160 8.28 11.91 -16.73
C ASN A 160 9.07 10.64 -16.99
N ARG A 161 9.18 10.24 -18.25
CA ARG A 161 9.89 9.03 -18.68
C ARG A 161 11.31 9.39 -19.09
N LEU A 162 12.29 8.63 -18.57
CA LEU A 162 13.67 8.65 -19.04
C LEU A 162 14.01 7.28 -19.64
N GLY A 163 14.21 7.23 -20.96
CA GLY A 163 14.45 5.99 -21.70
C GLY A 163 14.38 6.21 -23.21
N GLY A 164 14.75 5.21 -24.01
CA GLY A 164 14.69 5.32 -25.47
C GLY A 164 13.32 4.96 -26.03
N GLY A 165 12.72 5.84 -26.82
CA GLY A 165 11.48 5.55 -27.53
C GLY A 165 11.04 6.69 -28.47
N LEU A 166 10.16 6.34 -29.40
CA LEU A 166 9.52 7.27 -30.32
C LEU A 166 8.07 6.85 -30.46
N GLY A 167 7.14 7.74 -30.14
CA GLY A 167 5.72 7.46 -30.28
C GLY A 167 4.82 8.45 -29.57
N VAL A 168 3.53 8.37 -29.93
CA VAL A 168 2.43 8.89 -29.14
C VAL A 168 1.62 7.69 -28.68
N SER A 169 1.44 7.54 -27.36
CA SER A 169 0.58 6.51 -26.77
C SER A 169 -0.69 7.15 -26.23
N GLY A 170 -1.82 6.65 -26.69
CA GLY A 170 -3.12 6.93 -26.12
C GLY A 170 -3.85 5.63 -25.82
N GLY A 171 -4.40 5.49 -24.62
CA GLY A 171 -5.15 4.30 -24.25
C GLY A 171 -5.83 4.38 -22.90
N ALA A 172 -6.48 3.28 -22.52
CA ALA A 172 -6.95 3.07 -21.17
C ALA A 172 -5.99 2.17 -20.41
N ALA A 173 -5.85 2.39 -19.11
CA ALA A 173 -5.08 1.56 -18.21
C ALA A 173 -5.90 1.26 -16.94
N PHE A 174 -5.62 0.12 -16.31
CA PHE A 174 -6.04 -0.10 -14.93
C PHE A 174 -5.10 0.63 -14.00
N VAL A 175 -5.65 1.15 -12.90
CA VAL A 175 -4.84 1.63 -11.79
C VAL A 175 -5.13 0.79 -10.56
N PHE A 176 -4.07 0.37 -9.86
CA PHE A 176 -4.15 -0.23 -8.54
C PHE A 176 -3.30 0.60 -7.60
N ILE A 177 -3.92 1.13 -6.55
CA ILE A 177 -3.27 2.00 -5.57
C ILE A 177 -3.26 1.24 -4.25
N THR A 178 -2.17 1.31 -3.50
CA THR A 178 -2.02 0.66 -2.19
C THR A 178 -1.37 1.61 -1.20
N GLY A 179 -1.49 1.36 0.10
CA GLY A 179 -0.93 2.24 1.14
C GLY A 179 -1.68 3.58 1.27
N VAL A 180 -2.88 3.67 0.68
CA VAL A 180 -3.70 4.89 0.66
C VAL A 180 -5.02 4.58 1.34
N SER A 181 -5.16 5.05 2.58
CA SER A 181 -6.43 5.03 3.33
C SER A 181 -7.30 6.26 3.04
N ASP A 182 -6.66 7.37 2.69
CA ASP A 182 -7.29 8.66 2.40
C ASP A 182 -6.76 9.22 1.07
N PRO A 183 -7.63 9.63 0.12
CA PRO A 183 -7.18 10.15 -1.18
C PRO A 183 -6.21 11.32 -1.07
N GLY A 184 -6.28 12.14 -0.02
CA GLY A 184 -5.37 13.26 0.20
C GLY A 184 -3.90 12.83 0.34
N GLN A 185 -3.63 11.57 0.69
CA GLN A 185 -2.27 11.01 0.72
C GLN A 185 -1.62 10.94 -0.67
N LEU A 186 -2.41 11.00 -1.75
CA LEU A 186 -1.89 11.03 -3.12
C LEU A 186 -1.48 12.44 -3.56
N ASN A 187 -1.89 13.51 -2.88
CA ASN A 187 -1.69 14.88 -3.38
C ASN A 187 -0.20 15.27 -3.39
N GLY A 188 0.39 15.31 -4.59
CA GLY A 188 1.81 15.56 -4.76
C GLY A 188 2.68 14.34 -4.43
N HIS A 189 2.08 13.16 -4.28
CA HIS A 189 2.83 11.93 -4.06
C HIS A 189 3.68 11.63 -5.31
N MET A 190 4.98 11.48 -5.09
CA MET A 190 5.95 11.17 -6.13
C MET A 190 6.42 9.72 -5.97
N GLN A 191 6.43 8.97 -7.07
CA GLN A 191 6.93 7.61 -7.14
C GLN A 191 7.91 7.48 -8.29
N GLY A 192 9.12 7.01 -8.01
CA GLY A 192 10.10 6.62 -9.02
C GLY A 192 10.17 5.09 -9.11
N ASP A 193 9.90 4.53 -10.27
CA ASP A 193 10.03 3.09 -10.49
C ASP A 193 10.46 2.78 -11.93
N TRP A 194 11.07 1.62 -12.10
CA TRP A 194 11.29 1.03 -13.41
C TRP A 194 9.95 0.48 -13.91
N ASP A 195 9.37 1.19 -14.88
CA ASP A 195 8.11 0.80 -15.48
C ASP A 195 8.31 0.26 -16.90
N PHE A 196 7.37 -0.56 -17.35
CA PHE A 196 7.33 -1.07 -18.70
C PHE A 196 5.96 -0.76 -19.31
N ASN A 197 5.93 0.17 -20.27
CA ASN A 197 4.74 0.34 -21.08
C ASN A 197 4.74 -0.68 -22.20
N LEU A 198 3.68 -1.48 -22.20
CA LEU A 198 3.50 -2.54 -23.15
C LEU A 198 2.12 -2.39 -23.78
N SER A 199 1.98 -1.38 -24.65
CA SER A 199 0.83 -1.25 -25.54
C SER A 199 0.99 -2.22 -26.73
N LEU A 200 1.07 -3.50 -26.40
CA LEU A 200 1.00 -4.55 -27.41
C LEU A 200 -0.48 -4.82 -27.63
N GLY A 201 -0.95 -4.56 -28.85
CA GLY A 201 -2.34 -4.77 -29.26
C GLY A 201 -2.82 -6.23 -29.14
N PRO A 202 -3.54 -6.80 -30.12
CA PRO A 202 -4.32 -8.04 -29.91
C PRO A 202 -3.55 -9.35 -29.59
N ASN A 203 -2.22 -9.32 -29.38
CA ASN A 203 -1.36 -10.52 -29.25
C ASN A 203 -0.87 -10.83 -27.82
N TRP A 204 -1.73 -10.66 -26.81
CA TRP A 204 -1.40 -11.00 -25.40
C TRP A 204 -1.05 -12.47 -25.15
N GLY A 205 -1.49 -13.39 -26.01
CA GLY A 205 -1.13 -14.81 -25.93
C GLY A 205 0.38 -15.08 -25.99
N LYS A 206 1.16 -14.16 -26.57
CA LYS A 206 2.63 -14.25 -26.66
C LYS A 206 3.33 -13.56 -25.47
N VAL A 207 2.73 -12.51 -24.90
CA VAL A 207 3.25 -11.71 -23.77
C VAL A 207 3.00 -12.37 -22.42
N ALA A 208 1.85 -13.03 -22.26
CA ALA A 208 1.49 -13.78 -21.04
C ALA A 208 2.47 -14.93 -20.74
N LYS A 209 3.28 -15.35 -21.73
CA LYS A 209 4.37 -16.32 -21.53
C LYS A 209 5.65 -15.71 -20.97
N ALA A 210 5.87 -14.40 -21.11
CA ALA A 210 7.11 -13.72 -20.72
C ALA A 210 7.04 -12.97 -19.37
N ALA A 211 5.84 -12.58 -18.89
CA ALA A 211 5.71 -11.81 -17.66
C ALA A 211 4.83 -12.54 -16.61
N VAL A 212 5.43 -13.02 -15.52
CA VAL A 212 4.73 -13.66 -14.38
C VAL A 212 3.64 -12.77 -13.78
N LYS A 213 3.86 -11.44 -13.78
CA LYS A 213 2.89 -10.45 -13.29
C LYS A 213 1.64 -10.33 -14.18
N ALA A 214 1.76 -10.57 -15.48
CA ALA A 214 0.68 -10.43 -16.45
C ALA A 214 -0.41 -11.52 -16.28
N LYS A 215 -0.01 -12.76 -15.95
CA LYS A 215 -0.97 -13.84 -15.64
C LYS A 215 -1.78 -13.55 -14.37
N LYS A 216 -1.16 -12.89 -13.38
CA LYS A 216 -1.79 -12.54 -12.10
C LYS A 216 -2.87 -11.47 -12.24
N LEU A 217 -2.82 -10.66 -13.29
CA LEU A 217 -3.84 -9.65 -13.61
C LEU A 217 -5.04 -10.20 -14.37
N GLN A 218 -4.93 -11.39 -14.99
CA GLN A 218 -6.01 -11.97 -15.82
C GLN A 218 -7.38 -12.04 -15.12
N PRO A 219 -7.49 -12.43 -13.83
CA PRO A 219 -8.78 -12.47 -13.15
C PRO A 219 -9.45 -11.09 -13.07
N LEU A 220 -8.66 -10.05 -12.81
CA LEU A 220 -9.12 -8.66 -12.76
C LEU A 220 -9.56 -8.15 -14.14
N ILE A 221 -8.75 -8.42 -15.17
CA ILE A 221 -9.10 -8.10 -16.56
C ILE A 221 -10.41 -8.79 -16.98
N LYS A 222 -10.56 -10.07 -16.63
CA LYS A 222 -11.76 -10.86 -16.94
C LYS A 222 -12.99 -10.27 -16.26
N LEU A 223 -12.89 -9.96 -14.97
CA LEU A 223 -13.96 -9.32 -14.20
C LEU A 223 -14.41 -8.01 -14.86
N LEU A 224 -13.47 -7.17 -15.29
CA LEU A 224 -13.78 -5.87 -15.88
C LEU A 224 -14.41 -5.98 -17.26
N ASN A 225 -13.97 -6.96 -18.06
CA ASN A 225 -14.60 -7.29 -19.32
C ASN A 225 -16.03 -7.81 -19.13
N GLU A 226 -16.26 -8.69 -18.15
CA GLU A 226 -17.59 -9.21 -17.79
C GLU A 226 -18.51 -8.10 -17.28
N MET A 227 -17.96 -7.14 -16.55
CA MET A 227 -18.67 -5.94 -16.10
C MET A 227 -19.01 -4.97 -17.23
N GLY A 228 -18.44 -5.12 -18.44
CA GLY A 228 -18.60 -4.15 -19.53
C GLY A 228 -17.99 -2.77 -19.24
N ALA A 229 -17.17 -2.67 -18.19
CA ALA A 229 -16.59 -1.43 -17.71
C ALA A 229 -15.37 -1.04 -18.56
N LYS A 230 -15.60 -0.46 -19.74
CA LYS A 230 -14.52 -0.04 -20.67
C LYS A 230 -14.04 1.39 -20.46
N THR A 231 -14.74 2.17 -19.62
CA THR A 231 -14.42 3.57 -19.35
C THR A 231 -14.51 3.86 -17.85
N PRO A 232 -13.84 4.90 -17.34
CA PRO A 232 -13.94 5.30 -15.93
C PRO A 232 -15.40 5.51 -15.48
N SER A 233 -16.20 6.20 -16.29
CA SER A 233 -17.63 6.42 -16.03
C SER A 233 -18.44 5.12 -16.08
N GLY A 234 -18.09 4.19 -16.98
CA GLY A 234 -18.70 2.87 -17.06
C GLY A 234 -18.44 2.05 -15.80
N LEU A 235 -17.18 2.02 -15.34
CA LEU A 235 -16.81 1.34 -14.09
C LEU A 235 -17.58 1.91 -12.89
N LYS A 236 -17.62 3.24 -12.75
CA LYS A 236 -18.38 3.90 -11.69
C LYS A 236 -19.87 3.50 -11.72
N LYS A 237 -20.49 3.48 -12.90
CA LYS A 237 -21.90 3.07 -13.07
C LYS A 237 -22.14 1.61 -12.70
N VAL A 238 -21.27 0.71 -13.15
CA VAL A 238 -21.43 -0.74 -12.88
C VAL A 238 -21.25 -1.04 -11.40
N LEU A 239 -20.24 -0.47 -10.74
CA LEU A 239 -20.02 -0.68 -9.31
C LEU A 239 -21.19 -0.13 -8.47
N LYS A 240 -21.84 0.95 -8.91
CA LYS A 240 -23.05 1.48 -8.27
C LYS A 240 -24.27 0.60 -8.51
N ALA A 241 -24.40 -0.01 -9.70
CA ALA A 241 -25.56 -0.81 -10.07
C ALA A 241 -25.49 -2.27 -9.56
N HIS A 242 -24.28 -2.81 -9.35
CA HIS A 242 -24.04 -4.21 -9.00
C HIS A 242 -23.11 -4.33 -7.78
N PRO A 243 -23.63 -4.17 -6.55
CA PRO A 243 -22.83 -4.30 -5.31
C PRO A 243 -22.20 -5.68 -5.12
N ASP A 244 -22.76 -6.74 -5.73
CA ASP A 244 -22.16 -8.08 -5.74
C ASP A 244 -20.83 -8.12 -6.49
N LYS A 245 -20.70 -7.33 -7.57
CA LYS A 245 -19.46 -7.20 -8.34
C LYS A 245 -18.37 -6.49 -7.55
N TRP A 246 -18.74 -5.69 -6.55
CA TRP A 246 -17.79 -5.11 -5.61
C TRP A 246 -17.07 -6.18 -4.80
N ALA A 247 -17.81 -7.13 -4.21
CA ALA A 247 -17.21 -8.20 -3.41
C ALA A 247 -16.22 -9.04 -4.24
N GLU A 248 -16.57 -9.29 -5.51
CA GLU A 248 -15.68 -9.95 -6.46
C GLU A 248 -14.42 -9.11 -6.76
N LEU A 249 -14.59 -7.80 -6.97
CA LEU A 249 -13.47 -6.87 -7.17
C LEU A 249 -12.53 -6.83 -5.97
N VAL A 250 -13.07 -6.75 -4.75
CA VAL A 250 -12.30 -6.78 -3.49
C VAL A 250 -11.53 -8.09 -3.36
N LYS A 251 -12.15 -9.23 -3.68
CA LYS A 251 -11.49 -10.54 -3.66
C LYS A 251 -10.32 -10.59 -4.63
N GLN A 252 -10.49 -10.09 -5.86
CA GLN A 252 -9.41 -10.08 -6.85
C GLN A 252 -8.32 -9.05 -6.49
N GLY A 253 -8.69 -7.90 -5.92
CA GLY A 253 -7.73 -6.92 -5.41
C GLY A 253 -6.87 -7.45 -4.26
N LYS A 254 -7.46 -8.24 -3.35
CA LYS A 254 -6.73 -8.99 -2.30
C LYS A 254 -5.72 -9.95 -2.90
N ALA A 255 -6.17 -10.79 -3.83
CA ALA A 255 -5.29 -11.76 -4.49
C ALA A 255 -4.15 -11.07 -5.26
N LEU A 256 -4.44 -9.96 -5.95
CA LEU A 256 -3.44 -9.17 -6.65
C LEU A 256 -2.40 -8.63 -5.67
N LYS A 257 -2.85 -7.96 -4.59
CA LYS A 257 -2.00 -7.40 -3.53
C LYS A 257 -1.05 -8.44 -2.93
N GLU A 258 -1.58 -9.59 -2.51
CA GLU A 258 -0.77 -10.70 -1.99
C GLU A 258 0.25 -11.17 -3.01
N ALA A 259 -0.16 -11.26 -4.27
CA ALA A 259 0.69 -11.76 -5.34
C ALA A 259 1.81 -10.80 -5.74
N ILE A 260 1.67 -9.50 -5.47
CA ILE A 260 2.71 -8.47 -5.68
C ILE A 260 3.52 -8.15 -4.41
N GLY A 261 3.15 -8.73 -3.26
CA GLY A 261 3.92 -8.64 -2.02
C GLY A 261 3.91 -7.26 -1.38
N ILE A 262 2.82 -6.50 -1.55
CA ILE A 262 2.75 -5.12 -1.07
C ILE A 262 2.18 -5.06 0.34
N ASP A 263 2.86 -4.28 1.17
CA ASP A 263 2.40 -3.91 2.51
C ASP A 263 1.21 -2.91 2.41
N PRO A 264 0.01 -3.26 2.91
CA PRO A 264 -1.13 -2.32 2.95
C PRO A 264 -0.89 -1.08 3.81
N ASN A 265 0.10 -1.14 4.70
CA ASN A 265 0.48 -0.05 5.59
C ASN A 265 1.80 0.60 5.17
N GLY A 266 2.34 0.20 4.02
CA GLY A 266 3.52 0.82 3.43
C GLY A 266 3.23 2.20 2.88
N GLU A 267 4.26 2.81 2.28
CA GLU A 267 4.10 4.07 1.56
C GLU A 267 3.07 3.95 0.43
N PRO A 268 2.39 5.04 0.03
CA PRO A 268 1.53 5.02 -1.14
C PRO A 268 2.29 4.47 -2.34
N ASN A 269 1.66 3.55 -3.07
CA ASN A 269 2.17 3.03 -4.33
C ASN A 269 1.04 3.00 -5.36
N VAL A 270 1.34 3.45 -6.57
CA VAL A 270 0.43 3.48 -7.71
C VAL A 270 1.00 2.59 -8.81
N PHE A 271 0.21 1.60 -9.21
CA PHE A 271 0.52 0.69 -10.30
C PHE A 271 -0.43 0.95 -11.46
N ILE A 272 0.13 1.15 -12.65
CA ILE A 272 -0.61 1.41 -13.88
C ILE A 272 -0.39 0.22 -14.82
N PHE A 273 -1.47 -0.33 -15.36
CA PHE A 273 -1.42 -1.49 -16.26
C PHE A 273 -2.21 -1.18 -17.54
N ASP A 274 -1.51 -1.02 -18.66
CA ASP A 274 -2.15 -0.73 -19.96
C ASP A 274 -3.18 -1.80 -20.37
N ILE A 275 -4.31 -1.35 -20.93
CA ILE A 275 -5.37 -2.23 -21.45
C ILE A 275 -5.16 -2.46 -22.95
N PRO A 276 -4.85 -3.69 -23.38
CA PRO A 276 -4.41 -3.97 -24.75
C PRO A 276 -5.46 -3.76 -25.84
N PHE A 277 -6.73 -3.72 -25.49
CA PHE A 277 -7.83 -3.63 -26.46
C PHE A 277 -8.46 -2.23 -26.53
N ALA A 278 -7.93 -1.26 -25.75
CA ALA A 278 -8.51 0.07 -25.62
C ALA A 278 -7.54 1.19 -26.04
N GLY A 279 -6.37 0.85 -26.58
CA GLY A 279 -5.36 1.81 -27.04
C GLY A 279 -5.21 1.83 -28.56
N GLY A 280 -5.03 3.04 -29.11
CA GLY A 280 -4.80 3.30 -30.54
C GLY A 280 -3.34 3.61 -30.87
N GLY A 281 -2.39 2.93 -30.21
CA GLY A 281 -0.96 3.19 -30.37
C GLY A 281 -0.13 1.90 -30.30
N THR A 282 1.03 1.91 -30.96
CA THR A 282 2.04 0.84 -30.86
C THR A 282 3.27 1.43 -30.18
N GLU A 283 3.37 1.26 -28.86
CA GLU A 283 4.56 1.59 -28.08
C GLU A 283 4.98 0.39 -27.24
N ALA A 284 6.24 0.00 -27.38
CA ALA A 284 6.94 -0.87 -26.44
C ALA A 284 8.16 -0.08 -25.97
N SER A 285 8.19 0.28 -24.69
CA SER A 285 9.30 1.03 -24.10
C SER A 285 9.61 0.52 -22.70
N VAL A 286 10.90 0.49 -22.38
CA VAL A 286 11.42 0.32 -21.03
C VAL A 286 11.97 1.67 -20.63
N PHE A 287 11.45 2.25 -19.55
CA PHE A 287 11.86 3.57 -19.09
C PHE A 287 11.88 3.61 -17.56
N TYR A 288 12.71 4.49 -17.03
CA TYR A 288 12.60 4.89 -15.64
C TYR A 288 11.61 6.05 -15.57
N GLY A 289 10.52 5.89 -14.83
CA GLY A 289 9.47 6.88 -14.71
C GLY A 289 9.53 7.58 -13.35
N VAL A 290 9.48 8.91 -13.34
CA VAL A 290 9.13 9.67 -12.12
C VAL A 290 7.72 10.18 -12.28
N SER A 291 6.82 9.61 -11.49
CA SER A 291 5.39 9.89 -11.53
C SER A 291 4.99 10.81 -10.39
N THR A 292 4.09 11.76 -10.65
CA THR A 292 3.43 12.56 -9.61
C THR A 292 1.92 12.37 -9.73
N PHE A 293 1.25 12.07 -8.62
CA PHE A 293 -0.19 11.81 -8.59
C PHE A 293 -0.93 12.89 -7.78
N TYR A 294 -2.23 13.01 -8.04
CA TYR A 294 -3.15 13.86 -7.30
C TYR A 294 -4.54 13.22 -7.22
N ALA A 295 -5.18 13.33 -6.06
CA ALA A 295 -6.60 13.08 -5.92
C ALA A 295 -7.34 14.39 -6.21
N VAL A 296 -7.96 14.47 -7.39
CA VAL A 296 -8.64 15.70 -7.85
C VAL A 296 -10.03 15.89 -7.26
N TRP A 297 -10.68 14.81 -6.82
CA TRP A 297 -11.92 14.87 -6.05
C TRP A 297 -12.17 13.54 -5.34
N GLU A 298 -12.97 13.56 -4.28
CA GLU A 298 -13.40 12.39 -3.52
C GLU A 298 -14.93 12.35 -3.50
N ASN A 299 -15.53 11.22 -3.90
CA ASN A 299 -16.93 10.96 -3.59
C ASN A 299 -17.01 10.35 -2.20
N VAL A 300 -17.66 11.05 -1.28
CA VAL A 300 -17.97 10.56 0.07
C VAL A 300 -19.43 10.08 0.18
N GLU A 301 -20.16 9.99 -0.95
CA GLU A 301 -21.56 9.53 -1.00
C GLU A 301 -21.74 8.06 -0.61
#